data_AF-A0A661DSY6-F1
#
_entry.id   AF-A0A661DSY6-F1
#
_cell.length_a   1.000
_cell.length_b   1.000
_cell.length_c   1.000
_cell.angle_alpha   90.00
_cell.angle_beta   90.00
_cell.angle_gamma   90.00
#
_symmetry.space_group_name_H-M   'P 1'
#
loop_
_entity.id
_entity.type
_entity.pdbx_description
1 polymer ?
#
loop_
_entity_poly.entity_id
_entity_poly.type
_entity_poly.pdbx_seq_one_letter_code
_entity_poly.pdbx_strand_id
1 'polypeptide(L)' 'MPRTVVIMIWLALCLPQAQPVYSQTHEECVIVLHGMGRTRMSMGLIEDALTEEGYRVWNASYPSR' A
#
# COMPACT_ATOMS: atom_id res chain seq x y z
N MET A 1 -15.00 -25.75 40.27
CA MET A 1 -13.85 -25.35 39.44
C MET A 1 -13.17 -24.16 40.11
N PRO A 2 -11.87 -24.23 40.41
CA PRO A 2 -11.25 -23.24 41.30
C PRO A 2 -11.16 -21.88 40.59
N ARG A 3 -11.63 -20.82 41.28
CA ARG A 3 -11.70 -19.44 40.77
C ARG A 3 -10.35 -18.92 40.25
N THR A 4 -9.26 -19.51 40.73
CA THR A 4 -7.89 -19.25 40.26
C THR A 4 -7.67 -19.56 38.78
N VAL A 5 -8.32 -20.59 38.24
CA VAL A 5 -8.20 -20.95 36.81
C VAL A 5 -8.86 -19.90 35.92
N VAL A 6 -9.99 -19.34 36.36
CA VAL A 6 -10.71 -18.29 35.62
C VAL A 6 -9.88 -17.00 35.58
N ILE A 7 -9.23 -16.63 36.69
CA ILE A 7 -8.37 -15.44 36.78
C ILE A 7 -7.14 -15.55 35.85
N MET A 8 -6.52 -16.74 35.78
CA MET A 8 -5.37 -16.97 34.89
C MET A 8 -5.73 -16.87 33.40
N ILE A 9 -6.93 -17.32 33.01
CA ILE A 9 -7.42 -17.21 31.62
C ILE A 9 -7.67 -15.74 31.27
N TRP A 10 -8.29 -14.96 32.16
CA TRP A 10 -8.49 -13.53 31.95
C TRP A 10 -7.18 -12.75 31.84
N LEU A 11 -6.19 -13.06 32.67
CA LEU A 11 -4.85 -12.47 32.60
C LEU A 11 -4.13 -12.81 31.29
N ALA A 12 -4.26 -14.05 30.80
CA ALA A 12 -3.66 -14.47 29.54
C ALA A 12 -4.31 -13.81 28.30
N LEU A 13 -5.61 -13.49 28.34
CA LEU A 13 -6.31 -12.80 27.25
C LEU A 13 -6.06 -11.28 27.21
N CYS A 14 -5.59 -10.67 28.29
CA CYS A 14 -5.27 -9.24 28.33
C CYS A 14 -3.87 -8.91 27.79
N LEU A 15 -3.05 -9.89 27.40
CA LEU A 15 -1.78 -9.59 26.75
C LEU A 15 -2.04 -9.03 25.34
N PRO A 16 -1.43 -7.88 24.99
CA PRO A 16 -1.51 -7.36 23.64
C PRO A 16 -0.88 -8.38 22.70
N GLN A 17 -1.70 -8.98 21.84
CA GLN A 17 -1.19 -9.86 20.80
C GLN A 17 -0.41 -8.99 19.82
N ALA A 18 0.88 -9.28 19.64
CA ALA A 18 1.69 -8.63 18.62
C ALA A 18 1.09 -8.99 17.26
N GLN A 19 0.43 -8.02 16.63
CA GLN A 19 -0.08 -8.22 15.28
C GLN A 19 1.10 -8.24 14.32
N PRO A 20 1.12 -9.16 13.33
CA PRO A 20 2.10 -9.10 12.27
C PRO A 20 1.94 -7.77 11.52
N VAL A 21 2.99 -6.96 11.53
CA VAL A 21 3.08 -5.77 10.67
C VAL A 21 3.37 -6.28 9.27
N TYR A 22 2.33 -6.47 8.46
CA TYR A 22 2.49 -6.70 7.04
C TYR A 22 2.98 -5.41 6.41
N SER A 23 4.23 -5.41 5.94
CA SER A 23 4.72 -4.35 5.08
C SER A 23 3.95 -4.44 3.76
N GLN A 24 3.04 -3.50 3.51
CA GLN A 24 2.44 -3.31 2.19
C GLN A 24 3.50 -2.74 1.26
N THR A 25 4.46 -3.56 0.85
CA THR A 25 5.21 -3.25 -0.36
C THR A 25 4.21 -3.40 -1.49
N HIS A 26 3.72 -2.29 -2.06
CA HIS A 26 2.87 -2.34 -3.25
C HIS A 26 3.67 -3.02 -4.37
N GLU A 27 3.44 -4.32 -4.54
CA GLU A 27 4.04 -5.09 -5.66
C GLU A 27 3.42 -4.68 -7.00
N GLU A 28 2.34 -3.92 -6.96
CA GLU A 28 1.59 -3.43 -8.10
C GLU A 28 2.33 -2.27 -8.79
N CYS A 29 2.43 -2.36 -10.11
CA CYS A 29 2.97 -1.30 -10.95
C CYS A 29 1.85 -0.65 -11.77
N VAL A 30 1.74 0.67 -11.69
CA VAL A 30 0.78 1.45 -12.46
C VAL A 30 1.47 2.01 -13.70
N ILE A 31 0.96 1.65 -14.88
CA ILE A 31 1.41 2.19 -16.16
C ILE A 31 0.51 3.37 -16.53
N VAL A 32 1.09 4.56 -16.61
CA VAL A 32 0.37 5.79 -16.93
C VAL A 32 0.57 6.14 -18.41
N LEU A 33 -0.53 6.35 -19.12
CA LEU A 33 -0.55 6.67 -20.55
C LEU A 33 -1.00 8.11 -20.79
N HIS A 34 -0.38 8.78 -21.76
CA HIS A 34 -0.77 10.13 -22.14
C HIS A 34 -1.76 10.17 -23.30
N GLY A 35 -2.54 11.24 -23.41
CA GLY A 35 -3.46 11.44 -24.54
C GLY A 35 -2.75 11.65 -25.90
N MET A 36 -3.56 11.76 -26.96
CA MET A 36 -3.12 12.10 -28.33
C MET A 36 -2.38 13.44 -28.37
N GLY A 37 -1.23 13.48 -29.06
CA GLY A 37 -0.40 14.68 -29.19
C GLY A 37 0.31 15.12 -27.90
N ARG A 38 0.29 14.31 -26.84
CA ARG A 38 0.90 14.61 -25.53
C ARG A 38 2.18 13.80 -25.31
N THR A 39 2.81 14.01 -24.17
CA THR A 39 4.03 13.30 -23.71
C THR A 39 3.89 12.92 -22.23
N ARG A 40 4.83 12.15 -21.69
CA ARG A 40 4.89 11.78 -20.25
C ARG A 40 4.75 12.98 -19.30
N MET A 41 5.21 14.16 -19.73
CA MET A 41 5.18 15.39 -18.95
C MET A 41 3.76 15.80 -18.57
N SER A 42 2.78 15.47 -19.42
CA SER A 42 1.37 15.74 -19.14
C SER A 42 0.82 14.96 -17.95
N MET A 43 1.47 13.87 -17.56
CA MET A 43 1.03 12.94 -16.53
C MET A 43 1.86 13.05 -15.24
N GLY A 44 2.78 14.02 -15.14
CA GLY A 44 3.70 14.15 -14.00
C GLY A 44 3.00 14.23 -12.64
N LEU A 45 1.94 15.04 -12.52
CA LEU A 45 1.18 15.16 -11.27
C LEU A 45 0.53 13.83 -10.84
N ILE A 46 0.16 12.96 -11.79
CA ILE A 46 -0.42 11.65 -11.51
C ILE A 46 0.68 10.68 -11.08
N GLU A 47 1.84 10.73 -11.75
CA GLU A 47 3.02 9.94 -11.38
C GLU A 47 3.47 10.25 -9.94
N ASP A 48 3.53 11.53 -9.58
CA ASP A 48 3.92 11.98 -8.25
C ASP A 48 2.94 11.48 -7.18
N ALA A 49 1.63 11.69 -7.38
CA ALA A 49 0.60 11.27 -6.44
C ALA A 49 0.58 9.74 -6.24
N LEU A 50 0.68 8.96 -7.31
CA LEU A 50 0.72 7.49 -7.21
C LEU A 50 2.01 7.01 -6.54
N THR A 51 3.14 7.69 -6.76
CA THR A 51 4.39 7.34 -6.09
C THR A 51 4.33 7.64 -4.59
N GLU A 52 3.70 8.76 -4.20
CA GLU A 52 3.48 9.12 -2.79
C GLU A 52 2.58 8.12 -2.07
N GLU A 53 1.58 7.58 -2.75
CA GLU A 53 0.72 6.48 -2.27
C GLU A 53 1.44 5.11 -2.26
N GLY A 54 2.73 5.06 -2.64
CA GLY A 54 3.56 3.86 -2.53
C GLY A 54 3.57 2.96 -3.76
N TYR A 55 2.90 3.33 -4.85
CA TYR A 55 2.92 2.53 -6.08
C TYR A 55 4.24 2.66 -6.85
N ARG A 56 4.61 1.59 -7.57
CA ARG A 56 5.64 1.67 -8.61
C ARG A 56 5.01 2.25 -9.87
N VAL A 57 5.47 3.40 -10.33
CA VAL A 57 4.87 4.05 -11.51
C VAL A 57 5.78 3.95 -12.73
N TRP A 58 5.20 3.57 -13.88
CA TRP A 58 5.85 3.68 -15.18
C TRP A 58 5.14 4.72 -16.04
N ASN A 59 5.79 5.87 -16.26
CA ASN A 59 5.29 6.96 -17.09
C ASN A 59 6.28 7.24 -18.21
N ALA A 60 6.10 6.64 -19.38
CA ALA A 60 6.99 6.84 -20.54
C ALA A 60 6.25 7.54 -21.68
N SER A 61 6.98 8.37 -22.44
CA SER A 61 6.44 8.96 -23.67
C SER A 61 6.38 7.91 -24.78
N TYR A 62 5.35 7.97 -25.62
CA TYR A 62 5.23 7.14 -26.82
C TYR A 62 4.71 7.97 -28.00
N PRO A 63 4.94 7.52 -29.26
CA PRO A 63 4.39 8.19 -30.44
C PRO A 63 2.85 8.12 -30.47
N SER A 64 2.20 9.15 -29.91
CA SER A 64 0.75 9.31 -29.90
C SER A 64 0.38 10.43 -30.86
N ARG A 65 0.04 10.05 -32.09
CA ARG A 65 -0.21 10.95 -33.21
C ARG A 65 -1.58 10.70 -33.81
#